data_AF-A0A0Q9L8L9-F1
#
_entry.id   AF-A0A0Q9L8L9-F1
#
_cell.length_a   1.000
_cell.length_b   1.000
_cell.length_c   1.000
_cell.angle_alpha   90.00
_cell.angle_beta   90.00
_cell.angle_gamma   90.00
#
_symmetry.space_group_name_H-M   'P 1'
#
loop_
_entity.id
_entity.type
_entity.pdbx_description
1 polymer ?
#
loop_
_entity_poly.entity_id
_entity_poly.type
_entity_poly.pdbx_seq_one_letter_code
_entity_poly.pdbx_strand_id
1 'polypeptide(L)'
;MRFNQTPYSRLVRQNSSQTYKFMKKLRYKKNESVHFILVHDAPPNKRSYNSYSNRLNLKQTFLLHKPLKRLEKRIPQSKLYAYNNQSESVHLLTQNANGYAVFMGINYGGTKDSDIKEVRAQFIDVDLNKISERFNTLEEVWQKIKALRANPSEQYQLLTVKKNKRGEYLFSAHRPKRQIQKLKKKFLFKHWRQIRDAMIVETNNGYHIYWIITRGAINKFVPIQKALVRKFNADPAVTNLARVMRVPGFFHMKNPNSPFMVRVIRWGRKKPFSQDELVDGLSLRP
;
A
#
# COMPACT_ATOMS: atom_id res chain seq x y z
N MET A 1 -35.09 -2.59 -7.70
CA MET A 1 -34.53 -1.23 -7.90
C MET A 1 -33.29 -1.33 -8.78
N ARG A 2 -33.30 -0.68 -9.95
CA ARG A 2 -32.14 -0.63 -10.85
C ARG A 2 -31.04 0.17 -10.13
N PHE A 3 -29.92 -0.49 -9.82
CA PHE A 3 -28.72 0.20 -9.32
C PHE A 3 -28.28 1.21 -10.39
N ASN A 4 -28.56 2.50 -10.17
CA ASN A 4 -28.01 3.58 -10.97
C ASN A 4 -26.49 3.47 -10.90
N GLN A 5 -25.88 3.03 -12.00
CA GLN A 5 -24.44 2.87 -12.14
C GLN A 5 -23.82 4.26 -12.00
N THR A 6 -23.18 4.52 -10.86
CA THR A 6 -22.43 5.75 -10.65
C THR A 6 -21.39 5.87 -11.76
N PRO A 7 -21.36 6.97 -12.54
CA PRO A 7 -20.44 7.07 -13.66
C PRO A 7 -19.01 7.18 -13.13
N TYR A 8 -18.23 6.10 -13.27
CA TYR A 8 -16.81 6.10 -12.93
C TYR A 8 -16.09 7.21 -13.70
N SER A 9 -15.38 8.08 -12.98
CA SER A 9 -14.61 9.16 -13.59
C SER A 9 -13.64 8.59 -14.64
N ARG A 10 -13.33 9.38 -15.68
CA ARG A 10 -12.38 8.99 -16.74
C ARG A 10 -11.04 8.48 -16.16
N LEU A 11 -10.59 9.10 -15.06
CA LEU A 11 -9.38 8.70 -14.34
C LEU A 11 -9.48 7.28 -13.78
N VAL A 12 -10.61 6.91 -13.17
CA VAL A 12 -10.84 5.55 -12.64
C VAL A 12 -10.82 4.53 -13.77
N ARG A 13 -11.50 4.80 -14.89
CA ARG A 13 -11.51 3.89 -16.05
C ARG A 13 -10.13 3.70 -16.67
N GLN A 14 -9.31 4.74 -16.72
CA GLN A 14 -7.93 4.65 -17.23
C GLN A 14 -7.03 3.84 -16.29
N ASN A 15 -7.16 4.04 -14.98
CA ASN A 15 -6.28 3.43 -13.99
C ASN A 15 -6.75 2.03 -13.52
N SER A 16 -8.03 1.68 -13.66
CA SER A 16 -8.53 0.34 -13.30
C SER A 16 -7.86 -0.77 -14.10
N SER A 17 -7.46 -0.49 -15.34
CA SER A 17 -6.65 -1.42 -16.16
C SER A 17 -5.30 -1.77 -15.52
N GLN A 18 -4.78 -0.91 -14.64
CA GLN A 18 -3.53 -1.15 -13.92
C GLN A 18 -3.69 -2.23 -12.87
N THR A 19 -4.84 -2.36 -12.20
CA THR A 19 -5.08 -3.41 -11.20
C THR A 19 -4.85 -4.79 -11.81
N TYR A 20 -5.45 -5.05 -12.97
CA TYR A 20 -5.25 -6.33 -13.66
C TYR A 20 -3.80 -6.56 -14.08
N LYS A 21 -3.16 -5.55 -14.67
CA LYS A 21 -1.76 -5.65 -15.08
C LYS A 21 -0.84 -5.88 -13.87
N PHE A 22 -1.14 -5.28 -12.72
CA PHE A 22 -0.46 -5.45 -11.45
C PHE A 22 -0.59 -6.88 -10.93
N MET A 23 -1.80 -7.43 -10.87
CA MET A 23 -2.03 -8.83 -10.48
C MET A 23 -1.35 -9.81 -11.45
N LYS A 24 -1.42 -9.54 -12.76
CA LYS A 24 -0.72 -10.33 -13.79
C LYS A 24 0.80 -10.28 -13.59
N LYS A 25 1.35 -9.11 -13.23
CA LYS A 25 2.78 -8.94 -12.95
C LYS A 25 3.22 -9.71 -11.71
N LEU A 26 2.36 -9.79 -10.69
CA LEU A 26 2.53 -10.65 -9.52
C LEU A 26 2.30 -12.15 -9.80
N ARG A 27 1.98 -12.51 -11.05
CA ARG A 27 1.80 -13.89 -11.52
C ARG A 27 0.61 -14.63 -10.89
N TYR A 28 -0.42 -13.90 -10.45
CA TYR A 28 -1.67 -14.52 -10.00
C TYR A 28 -2.30 -15.33 -11.13
N LYS A 29 -2.71 -16.56 -10.83
CA LYS A 29 -3.33 -17.46 -11.80
C LYS A 29 -4.85 -17.33 -11.74
N LYS A 30 -5.49 -17.63 -12.86
CA LYS A 30 -6.96 -17.58 -13.05
C LYS A 30 -7.80 -18.36 -12.05
N ASN A 31 -7.24 -19.27 -11.26
CA ASN A 31 -7.97 -20.15 -10.34
C ASN A 31 -7.51 -20.00 -8.88
N GLU A 32 -6.65 -19.02 -8.60
CA GLU A 32 -6.14 -18.80 -7.26
C GLU A 32 -7.07 -17.89 -6.47
N SER A 33 -7.14 -18.04 -5.15
CA SER A 33 -7.81 -17.04 -4.34
C SER A 33 -6.91 -15.85 -4.05
N VAL A 34 -7.46 -14.64 -4.13
CA VAL A 34 -6.80 -13.39 -3.76
C VAL A 34 -7.60 -12.74 -2.64
N HIS A 35 -6.89 -12.31 -1.61
CA HIS A 35 -7.49 -11.66 -0.44
C HIS A 35 -7.50 -10.16 -0.66
N PHE A 36 -8.66 -9.53 -0.57
CA PHE A 36 -8.76 -8.08 -0.49
C PHE A 36 -9.27 -7.65 0.89
N ILE A 37 -8.77 -6.52 1.36
CA ILE A 37 -9.24 -5.88 2.59
C ILE A 37 -9.71 -4.49 2.22
N LEU A 38 -10.95 -4.19 2.62
CA LEU A 38 -11.53 -2.86 2.52
C LEU A 38 -11.39 -2.18 3.87
N VAL A 39 -10.77 -1.00 3.89
CA VAL A 39 -10.56 -0.21 5.11
C VAL A 39 -11.19 1.16 4.91
N HIS A 40 -12.10 1.57 5.79
CA HIS A 40 -12.64 2.92 5.73
C HIS A 40 -11.56 3.91 6.20
N ASP A 41 -10.86 4.52 5.24
CA ASP A 41 -9.63 5.29 5.50
C ASP A 41 -9.93 6.70 6.05
N ALA A 42 -11.15 7.22 5.87
CA ALA A 42 -11.54 8.56 6.33
C ALA A 42 -11.83 8.58 7.84
N PRO A 43 -11.30 9.57 8.60
CA PRO A 43 -11.70 9.76 9.98
C PRO A 43 -13.21 10.07 10.04
N PRO A 44 -13.94 9.58 11.06
CA PRO A 44 -15.37 9.84 11.16
C PRO A 44 -15.59 11.36 11.25
N ASN A 45 -16.27 11.93 10.25
CA ASN A 45 -16.80 13.28 10.37
C ASN A 45 -17.84 13.27 11.50
N LYS A 46 -17.66 14.14 12.50
CA LYS A 46 -18.64 14.40 13.59
C LYS A 46 -20.00 14.97 13.10
N ARG A 47 -20.27 14.99 11.79
CA ARG A 47 -21.50 15.55 11.19
C ARG A 47 -21.94 14.76 9.96
N SER A 48 -22.35 13.51 10.16
CA SER A 48 -23.53 12.92 9.51
C SER A 48 -23.83 11.58 10.20
N TYR A 49 -24.34 11.66 11.43
CA TYR A 49 -25.13 10.56 11.95
C TYR A 49 -26.44 10.54 11.15
N ASN A 50 -26.53 9.61 10.22
CA ASN A 50 -27.74 8.85 9.90
C ASN A 50 -27.44 7.84 8.79
N SER A 51 -26.90 6.71 9.20
CA SER A 51 -27.26 5.39 8.68
C SER A 51 -26.53 4.33 9.48
N TYR A 52 -27.30 3.63 10.30
CA TYR A 52 -27.05 2.32 10.90
C TYR A 52 -25.60 1.84 10.97
N SER A 53 -25.08 1.92 12.20
CA SER A 53 -24.04 1.05 12.70
C SER A 53 -24.30 -0.40 12.32
N ASN A 54 -23.46 -0.97 11.47
CA ASN A 54 -23.13 -2.38 11.57
C ASN A 54 -21.62 -2.57 11.42
N ARG A 55 -21.02 -3.01 12.52
CA ARG A 55 -19.62 -3.42 12.64
C ARG A 55 -19.32 -4.52 11.63
N LEU A 56 -18.66 -4.20 10.54
CA LEU A 56 -18.04 -5.22 9.69
C LEU A 56 -16.66 -4.73 9.22
N ASN A 57 -15.66 -4.95 10.06
CA ASN A 57 -14.27 -5.14 9.60
C ASN A 57 -14.22 -6.46 8.80
N LEU A 58 -14.81 -6.49 7.62
CA LEU A 58 -14.89 -7.65 6.75
C LEU A 58 -13.54 -7.86 6.04
N LYS A 59 -12.66 -8.67 6.64
CA LYS A 59 -11.61 -9.37 5.89
C LYS A 59 -12.31 -10.31 4.90
N GLN A 60 -12.10 -10.15 3.59
CA GLN A 60 -12.75 -10.98 2.58
C GLN A 60 -11.73 -11.70 1.67
N THR A 61 -11.93 -13.00 1.48
CA THR A 61 -11.14 -13.91 0.65
C THR A 61 -11.92 -14.22 -0.63
N PHE A 62 -11.29 -14.21 -1.81
CA PHE A 62 -12.01 -14.39 -3.10
C PHE A 62 -11.33 -15.41 -4.02
N LEU A 63 -12.07 -16.35 -4.63
CA LEU A 63 -11.59 -17.36 -5.59
C LEU A 63 -11.61 -16.82 -7.05
N LEU A 64 -10.56 -17.03 -7.87
CA LEU A 64 -10.52 -16.59 -9.29
C LEU A 64 -11.08 -17.67 -10.26
N HIS A 65 -11.66 -17.30 -11.43
CA HIS A 65 -11.96 -18.25 -12.55
C HIS A 65 -11.70 -17.75 -14.01
N LYS A 66 -11.28 -18.67 -14.90
CA LYS A 66 -11.60 -18.86 -16.35
C LYS A 66 -12.46 -17.88 -17.23
N PRO A 67 -12.00 -16.78 -17.92
CA PRO A 67 -10.65 -16.26 -18.09
C PRO A 67 -10.16 -14.96 -17.39
N LEU A 68 -10.86 -14.27 -16.51
CA LEU A 68 -11.24 -12.87 -16.80
C LEU A 68 -11.92 -12.87 -18.15
N LYS A 69 -13.24 -12.89 -18.27
CA LYS A 69 -13.84 -12.98 -19.61
C LYS A 69 -13.86 -11.60 -20.26
N ARG A 70 -12.64 -11.10 -20.59
CA ARG A 70 -12.15 -9.85 -21.23
C ARG A 70 -11.70 -8.67 -20.32
N LEU A 71 -11.10 -8.89 -19.15
CA LEU A 71 -10.99 -7.94 -17.99
C LEU A 71 -12.33 -7.82 -17.23
N GLU A 72 -13.28 -8.68 -17.58
CA GLU A 72 -14.75 -8.60 -17.60
C GLU A 72 -15.33 -8.02 -18.91
N LYS A 73 -14.74 -6.94 -19.45
CA LYS A 73 -14.55 -6.75 -20.92
C LYS A 73 -13.51 -5.67 -21.31
N ARG A 74 -13.07 -4.84 -20.35
CA ARG A 74 -11.72 -4.20 -20.21
C ARG A 74 -11.47 -3.50 -18.83
N ILE A 75 -12.45 -3.57 -17.93
CA ILE A 75 -12.61 -3.75 -16.45
C ILE A 75 -13.90 -3.01 -16.11
N PRO A 76 -15.04 -3.73 -16.11
CA PRO A 76 -16.20 -3.35 -15.30
C PRO A 76 -16.79 -4.57 -14.57
N GLN A 77 -17.05 -4.46 -13.26
CA GLN A 77 -17.79 -5.44 -12.44
C GLN A 77 -17.07 -6.61 -11.75
N SER A 78 -15.91 -6.41 -11.09
CA SER A 78 -15.36 -7.47 -10.21
C SER A 78 -16.41 -7.97 -9.20
N LYS A 79 -17.06 -9.11 -9.49
CA LYS A 79 -18.00 -9.76 -8.58
C LYS A 79 -17.18 -10.59 -7.61
N LEU A 80 -16.94 -10.01 -6.45
CA LEU A 80 -16.16 -10.62 -5.39
C LEU A 80 -17.13 -11.23 -4.37
N TYR A 81 -17.14 -12.56 -4.25
CA TYR A 81 -18.04 -13.28 -3.35
C TYR A 81 -17.48 -13.32 -1.93
N ALA A 82 -18.28 -12.88 -0.95
CA ALA A 82 -17.90 -13.01 0.45
C ALA A 82 -17.88 -14.49 0.88
N TYR A 83 -16.86 -14.91 1.63
CA TYR A 83 -16.74 -16.28 2.15
C TYR A 83 -17.97 -16.74 2.96
N ASN A 84 -18.69 -15.80 3.58
CA ASN A 84 -19.86 -16.07 4.42
C ASN A 84 -21.21 -15.94 3.70
N ASN A 85 -21.23 -15.54 2.42
CA ASN A 85 -22.43 -15.50 1.59
C ASN A 85 -22.05 -15.48 0.11
N GLN A 86 -22.11 -16.65 -0.52
CA GLN A 86 -21.85 -16.85 -1.95
C GLN A 86 -22.86 -16.13 -2.87
N SER A 87 -23.85 -15.43 -2.32
CA SER A 87 -24.90 -14.72 -3.05
C SER A 87 -24.61 -13.24 -3.31
N GLU A 88 -23.73 -12.59 -2.54
CA GLU A 88 -23.50 -11.14 -2.66
C GLU A 88 -22.13 -10.79 -3.26
N SER A 89 -22.16 -10.07 -4.38
CA SER A 89 -20.97 -9.58 -5.07
C SER A 89 -20.53 -8.22 -4.53
N VAL A 90 -19.28 -8.10 -4.08
CA VAL A 90 -18.67 -6.83 -3.64
C VAL A 90 -17.95 -6.13 -4.79
N HIS A 91 -18.43 -4.94 -5.16
CA HIS A 91 -17.83 -4.15 -6.24
C HIS A 91 -16.76 -3.18 -5.70
N LEU A 92 -15.47 -3.51 -5.89
CA LEU A 92 -14.36 -2.73 -5.28
C LEU A 92 -14.37 -1.25 -5.65
N LEU A 93 -14.71 -0.89 -6.89
CA LEU A 93 -14.75 0.52 -7.30
C LEU A 93 -15.89 1.27 -6.61
N THR A 94 -17.01 0.59 -6.34
CA THR A 94 -18.13 1.18 -5.61
C THR A 94 -17.75 1.40 -4.16
N GLN A 95 -17.11 0.41 -3.54
CA GLN A 95 -16.60 0.55 -2.17
C GLN A 95 -15.53 1.66 -2.08
N ASN A 96 -14.67 1.78 -3.09
CA ASN A 96 -13.69 2.86 -3.13
C ASN A 96 -14.33 4.23 -3.29
N ALA A 97 -15.38 4.37 -4.11
CA ALA A 97 -16.18 5.58 -4.19
C ALA A 97 -16.87 5.92 -2.86
N ASN A 98 -17.26 4.91 -2.08
CA ASN A 98 -17.85 5.05 -0.75
C ASN A 98 -16.83 5.31 0.36
N GLY A 99 -15.56 5.60 0.04
CA GLY A 99 -14.55 5.98 1.03
C GLY A 99 -13.64 4.84 1.53
N TYR A 100 -13.80 3.62 1.03
CA TYR A 100 -12.95 2.50 1.41
C TYR A 100 -11.65 2.47 0.60
N ALA A 101 -10.50 2.41 1.27
CA ALA A 101 -9.26 2.03 0.62
C ALA A 101 -9.23 0.53 0.34
N VAL A 102 -8.67 0.17 -0.81
CA VAL A 102 -8.59 -1.21 -1.30
C VAL A 102 -7.17 -1.73 -1.12
N PHE A 103 -7.04 -2.78 -0.31
CA PHE A 103 -5.79 -3.50 -0.06
C PHE A 103 -5.89 -4.92 -0.60
N MET A 104 -4.74 -5.51 -0.93
CA MET A 104 -4.63 -6.89 -1.41
C MET A 104 -3.42 -7.58 -0.78
N GLY A 105 -3.55 -8.87 -0.46
CA GLY A 105 -2.40 -9.71 -0.13
C GLY A 105 -1.45 -9.81 -1.32
N ILE A 106 -0.13 -9.78 -1.08
CA ILE A 106 0.87 -9.83 -2.16
C ILE A 106 1.36 -11.24 -2.44
N ASN A 107 1.61 -12.02 -1.39
CA ASN A 107 2.01 -13.41 -1.49
C ASN A 107 0.78 -14.32 -1.63
N TYR A 108 0.95 -15.49 -2.23
CA TYR A 108 -0.15 -16.43 -2.45
C TYR A 108 -0.31 -17.36 -1.25
N GLY A 109 -1.57 -17.61 -0.88
CA GLY A 109 -1.92 -18.39 0.30
C GLY A 109 -3.15 -17.80 1.00
N GLY A 110 -3.13 -17.79 2.32
CA GLY A 110 -4.19 -17.23 3.17
C GLY A 110 -3.91 -15.82 3.71
N THR A 111 -4.49 -15.53 4.88
CA THR A 111 -4.39 -14.21 5.55
C THR A 111 -3.43 -14.21 6.74
N LYS A 112 -2.93 -15.38 7.13
CA LYS A 112 -1.88 -15.54 8.14
C LYS A 112 -0.58 -15.95 7.47
N ASP A 113 0.54 -15.63 8.10
CA ASP A 113 1.87 -15.99 7.60
C ASP A 113 2.02 -17.52 7.43
N SER A 114 1.40 -18.32 8.31
CA SER A 114 1.33 -19.78 8.22
C SER A 114 0.62 -20.31 6.98
N ASP A 115 -0.25 -19.50 6.37
CA ASP A 115 -1.07 -19.91 5.25
C ASP A 115 -0.40 -19.61 3.91
N ILE A 116 0.74 -18.92 3.92
CA ILE A 116 1.44 -18.47 2.71
C ILE A 116 2.18 -19.64 2.07
N LYS A 117 1.89 -19.85 0.78
CA LYS A 117 2.39 -20.97 -0.03
C LYS A 117 3.43 -20.55 -1.07
N GLU A 118 3.40 -19.31 -1.54
CA GLU A 118 4.37 -18.80 -2.52
C GLU A 118 4.68 -17.31 -2.28
N VAL A 119 5.98 -16.99 -2.23
CA VAL A 119 6.48 -15.61 -2.24
C VAL A 119 6.45 -15.08 -3.67
N ARG A 120 5.57 -14.12 -3.95
CA ARG A 120 5.39 -13.51 -5.28
C ARG A 120 6.27 -12.28 -5.49
N ALA A 121 6.61 -11.60 -4.40
CA ALA A 121 7.46 -10.42 -4.43
C ALA A 121 8.18 -10.24 -3.10
N GLN A 122 9.37 -9.65 -3.15
CA GLN A 122 9.91 -8.86 -2.04
C GLN A 122 9.49 -7.42 -2.27
N PHE A 123 9.14 -6.68 -1.22
CA PHE A 123 8.58 -5.33 -1.42
C PHE A 123 8.98 -4.35 -0.33
N ILE A 124 8.74 -3.07 -0.50
CA ILE A 124 8.89 -2.07 0.57
C ILE A 124 7.77 -1.04 0.48
N ASP A 125 7.39 -0.46 1.62
CA ASP A 125 6.54 0.73 1.70
C ASP A 125 7.37 1.92 2.17
N VAL A 126 7.60 2.87 1.28
CA VAL A 126 8.37 4.08 1.56
C VAL A 126 7.36 5.19 1.84
N ASP A 127 7.20 5.58 3.12
CA ASP A 127 6.41 6.74 3.53
C ASP A 127 7.34 7.94 3.78
N LEU A 128 7.21 8.99 2.96
CA LEU A 128 8.02 10.20 3.03
C LEU A 128 7.32 11.35 3.76
N ASN A 129 6.11 11.15 4.28
CA ASN A 129 5.36 12.16 5.00
C ASN A 129 5.82 12.28 6.45
N LYS A 130 5.96 11.14 7.14
CA LYS A 130 6.23 11.13 8.58
C LYS A 130 7.71 11.39 8.90
N ILE A 131 7.97 12.28 9.84
CA ILE A 131 9.20 12.33 10.63
C ILE A 131 8.91 11.57 11.92
N SER A 132 9.82 10.71 12.36
CA SER A 132 9.68 9.98 13.62
C SER A 132 11.05 9.87 14.28
N GLU A 133 11.26 10.59 15.37
CA GLU A 133 12.54 10.67 16.08
C GLU A 133 12.31 10.46 17.59
N ARG A 134 13.30 9.87 18.26
CA ARG A 134 13.28 9.67 19.72
C ARG A 134 14.26 10.62 20.38
N PHE A 135 13.85 11.14 21.52
CA PHE A 135 14.61 12.09 22.32
C PHE A 135 14.59 11.63 23.78
N ASN A 136 15.67 11.90 24.51
CA ASN A 136 15.77 11.53 25.92
C ASN A 136 15.12 12.59 26.81
N THR A 137 15.14 13.85 26.37
CA THR A 137 14.61 15.00 27.12
C THR A 137 13.55 15.75 26.34
N LEU A 138 12.75 16.55 27.04
CA LEU A 138 11.73 17.39 26.41
C LEU A 138 12.37 18.61 25.72
N GLU A 139 13.50 19.08 26.25
CA GLU A 139 14.30 20.18 25.72
C GLU A 139 14.78 19.89 24.30
N GLU A 140 15.28 18.67 24.06
CA GLU A 140 15.67 18.21 22.71
C GLU A 140 14.49 18.22 21.73
N VAL A 141 13.30 17.80 22.19
CA VAL A 141 12.07 17.85 21.39
C VAL A 141 11.72 19.30 21.04
N TRP A 142 11.82 20.23 22.00
CA TRP A 142 11.55 21.65 21.78
C TRP A 142 12.54 22.28 20.81
N GLN A 143 13.84 21.94 20.90
CA GLN A 143 14.83 22.37 19.92
C GLN A 143 14.48 21.87 18.52
N LYS A 144 14.05 20.61 18.39
CA LYS A 144 13.59 20.07 17.11
C LYS A 144 12.39 20.83 16.57
N ILE A 145 11.39 21.11 17.40
CA ILE A 145 10.20 21.89 17.01
C ILE A 145 10.60 23.29 16.54
N LYS A 146 11.50 23.96 17.27
CA LYS A 146 12.02 25.29 16.91
C LYS A 146 12.73 25.27 15.56
N ALA A 147 13.62 24.29 15.34
CA ALA A 147 14.32 24.12 14.07
C ALA A 147 13.37 23.86 12.89
N LEU A 148 12.33 23.06 13.09
CA LEU A 148 11.32 22.79 12.05
C LEU A 148 10.48 24.02 11.72
N ARG A 149 10.18 24.87 12.72
CA ARG A 149 9.43 26.12 12.53
C ARG A 149 10.27 27.25 11.92
N ALA A 150 11.58 27.19 12.07
CA ALA A 150 12.51 28.21 11.55
C ALA A 150 12.57 28.27 10.02
N ASN A 151 12.00 27.28 9.30
CA ASN A 151 11.84 27.33 7.85
C ASN A 151 10.36 27.53 7.48
N PRO A 152 9.91 28.77 7.20
CA PRO A 152 8.51 29.07 6.89
C PRO A 152 7.99 28.33 5.65
N SER A 153 8.87 27.87 4.77
CA SER A 153 8.51 27.10 3.57
C SER A 153 8.11 25.66 3.86
N GLU A 154 8.35 25.17 5.09
CA GLU A 154 8.05 23.82 5.54
C GLU A 154 7.04 23.83 6.69
N GLN A 155 5.86 24.42 6.51
CA GLN A 155 4.80 24.34 7.53
C GLN A 155 4.32 22.89 7.73
N TYR A 156 4.74 22.28 8.83
CA TYR A 156 4.34 20.93 9.25
C TYR A 156 2.89 20.92 9.76
N GLN A 157 2.09 19.97 9.30
CA GLN A 157 0.62 19.99 9.48
C GLN A 157 0.14 19.32 10.77
N LEU A 158 0.97 18.47 11.38
CA LEU A 158 0.67 17.81 12.65
C LEU A 158 1.98 17.51 13.36
N LEU A 159 2.11 17.95 14.60
CA LEU A 159 3.21 17.61 15.49
C LEU A 159 2.63 16.81 16.66
N THR A 160 3.28 15.72 17.02
CA THR A 160 2.85 14.84 18.11
C THR A 160 4.05 14.44 18.93
N VAL A 161 3.93 14.50 20.25
CA VAL A 161 4.94 14.03 21.19
C VAL A 161 4.28 12.98 22.08
N LYS A 162 4.89 11.81 22.19
CA LYS A 162 4.42 10.73 23.08
C LYS A 162 5.57 10.26 23.95
N LYS A 163 5.41 10.29 25.26
CA LYS A 163 6.37 9.69 26.19
C LYS A 163 6.14 8.18 26.26
N ASN A 164 7.20 7.39 26.19
CA ASN A 164 7.11 5.94 26.34
C ASN A 164 7.33 5.53 27.81
N LYS A 165 7.15 4.24 28.11
CA LYS A 165 7.33 3.68 29.46
C LYS A 165 8.75 3.82 30.02
N ARG A 166 9.76 3.99 29.15
CA ARG A 166 11.17 4.17 29.52
C ARG A 166 11.53 5.65 29.77
N GLY A 167 10.57 6.56 29.63
CA GLY A 167 10.78 7.99 29.80
C GLY A 167 11.22 8.73 28.53
N GLU A 168 11.48 8.04 27.42
CA GLU A 168 11.88 8.66 26.15
C GLU A 168 10.68 9.32 25.45
N TYR A 169 10.94 10.38 24.71
CA TYR A 169 9.94 11.13 23.94
C TYR A 169 9.99 10.73 22.47
N LEU A 170 8.91 10.14 21.97
CA LEU A 170 8.69 9.92 20.54
C LEU A 170 8.05 11.16 19.92
N PHE A 171 8.83 11.91 19.17
CA PHE A 171 8.37 12.99 18.33
C PHE A 171 7.92 12.47 16.97
N SER A 172 6.79 12.97 16.47
CA SER A 172 6.33 12.72 15.11
C SER A 172 5.80 13.99 14.47
N ALA A 173 6.16 14.22 13.20
CA ALA A 173 5.63 15.34 12.42
C ALA A 173 5.21 14.92 11.01
N HIS A 174 4.19 15.56 10.47
CA HIS A 174 3.73 15.36 9.09
C HIS A 174 4.16 16.52 8.19
N ARG A 175 4.82 16.19 7.08
CA ARG A 175 5.32 17.15 6.10
C ARG A 175 4.17 17.70 5.24
N PRO A 176 4.28 18.96 4.76
CA PRO A 176 3.33 19.49 3.80
C PRO A 176 3.44 18.77 2.44
N LYS A 177 2.34 18.73 1.69
CA LYS A 177 2.24 18.04 0.39
C LYS A 177 3.34 18.43 -0.61
N ARG A 178 3.70 19.72 -0.67
CA ARG A 178 4.77 20.23 -1.54
C ARG A 178 6.13 19.60 -1.20
N GLN A 179 6.41 19.42 0.09
CA GLN A 179 7.66 18.80 0.54
C GLN A 179 7.67 17.30 0.23
N ILE A 180 6.54 16.61 0.42
CA ILE A 180 6.41 15.19 0.05
C ILE A 180 6.70 15.01 -1.45
N GLN A 181 6.17 15.86 -2.32
CA GLN A 181 6.44 15.80 -3.77
C GLN A 181 7.93 15.98 -4.10
N LYS A 182 8.62 16.92 -3.43
CA LYS A 182 10.08 17.10 -3.59
C LYS A 182 10.84 15.85 -3.13
N LEU A 183 10.50 15.30 -1.96
CA LEU A 183 11.13 14.11 -1.41
C LEU A 183 10.90 12.87 -2.29
N LYS A 184 9.70 12.73 -2.87
CA LYS A 184 9.38 11.67 -3.83
C LYS A 184 10.32 11.69 -5.04
N LYS A 185 10.52 12.86 -5.65
CA LYS A 185 11.48 13.04 -6.75
C LYS A 185 12.91 12.73 -6.31
N LYS A 186 13.34 13.26 -5.16
CA LYS A 186 14.68 13.03 -4.60
C LYS A 186 14.92 11.54 -4.31
N PHE A 187 13.93 10.84 -3.78
CA PHE A 187 14.00 9.40 -3.52
C PHE A 187 14.20 8.61 -4.81
N LEU A 188 13.38 8.86 -5.83
CA LEU A 188 13.53 8.19 -7.13
C LEU A 188 14.91 8.45 -7.74
N PHE A 189 15.36 9.71 -7.75
CA PHE A 189 16.69 10.06 -8.28
C PHE A 189 17.81 9.34 -7.53
N LYS A 190 17.80 9.42 -6.20
CA LYS A 190 18.83 8.80 -5.33
C LYS A 190 18.91 7.28 -5.50
N HIS A 191 17.76 6.62 -5.64
CA HIS A 191 17.68 5.16 -5.62
C HIS A 191 17.42 4.54 -6.99
N TRP A 192 17.46 5.33 -8.08
CA TRP A 192 17.01 4.90 -9.40
C TRP A 192 17.71 3.62 -9.86
N ARG A 193 19.04 3.55 -9.74
CA ARG A 193 19.83 2.39 -10.17
C ARG A 193 19.40 1.11 -9.45
N GLN A 194 19.02 1.19 -8.17
CA GLN A 194 18.60 0.06 -7.35
C GLN A 194 17.15 -0.37 -7.61
N ILE A 195 16.26 0.56 -7.97
CA ILE A 195 14.80 0.28 -8.06
C ILE A 195 14.25 0.26 -9.49
N ARG A 196 15.04 0.65 -10.51
CA ARG A 196 14.57 0.73 -11.90
C ARG A 196 14.14 -0.62 -12.47
N ASP A 197 14.55 -1.75 -11.92
CA ASP A 197 14.07 -3.04 -12.41
C ASP A 197 12.90 -3.60 -11.60
N ALA A 198 12.54 -2.92 -10.50
CA ALA A 198 11.35 -3.21 -9.72
C ALA A 198 10.09 -2.55 -10.32
N MET A 199 8.93 -3.09 -9.94
CA MET A 199 7.65 -2.42 -10.17
C MET A 199 7.45 -1.36 -9.09
N ILE A 200 7.16 -0.12 -9.50
CA ILE A 200 7.01 1.03 -8.60
C ILE A 200 5.58 1.52 -8.69
N VAL A 201 4.89 1.49 -7.54
CA VAL A 201 3.55 2.02 -7.36
C VAL A 201 3.63 3.29 -6.53
N GLU A 202 3.15 4.38 -7.07
CA GLU A 202 3.04 5.65 -6.36
C GLU A 202 1.81 5.63 -5.45
N THR A 203 2.04 5.94 -4.16
CA THR A 203 1.00 6.17 -3.15
C THR A 203 0.96 7.64 -2.77
N ASN A 204 0.04 8.04 -1.87
CA ASN A 204 -0.11 9.44 -1.47
C ASN A 204 1.20 10.02 -0.92
N ASN A 205 1.81 9.32 0.03
CA ASN A 205 2.98 9.81 0.78
C ASN A 205 4.33 9.28 0.26
N GLY A 206 4.33 8.36 -0.70
CA GLY A 206 5.58 7.81 -1.23
C GLY A 206 5.35 6.69 -2.23
N TYR A 207 5.97 5.53 -1.99
CA TYR A 207 6.03 4.44 -2.98
C TYR A 207 5.91 3.06 -2.34
N HIS A 208 5.13 2.19 -2.97
CA HIS A 208 5.31 0.75 -2.83
C HIS A 208 6.23 0.27 -3.95
N ILE A 209 7.31 -0.43 -3.61
CA ILE A 209 8.25 -0.99 -4.60
C ILE A 209 8.25 -2.50 -4.47
N TYR A 210 8.12 -3.21 -5.60
CA TYR A 210 8.00 -4.66 -5.65
C TYR A 210 9.06 -5.25 -6.59
N TRP A 211 9.94 -6.08 -6.04
CA TRP A 211 10.79 -6.99 -6.79
C TRP A 211 10.05 -8.30 -6.96
N ILE A 212 9.52 -8.54 -8.16
CA ILE A 212 8.75 -9.75 -8.47
C ILE A 212 9.66 -10.97 -8.38
N ILE A 213 9.27 -11.96 -7.59
CA ILE A 213 10.07 -13.16 -7.33
C ILE A 213 9.53 -14.35 -8.13
N THR A 214 10.44 -15.20 -8.61
CA THR A 214 10.13 -16.55 -9.08
C THR A 214 10.68 -17.58 -8.10
N ARG A 215 9.88 -18.62 -7.80
CA ARG A 215 10.27 -19.73 -6.89
C ARG A 215 10.83 -19.23 -5.55
N GLY A 216 10.19 -18.23 -4.95
CA GLY A 216 10.67 -17.63 -3.71
C GLY A 216 10.47 -18.56 -2.51
N ALA A 217 11.54 -18.80 -1.76
CA ALA A 217 11.53 -19.57 -0.53
C ALA A 217 10.93 -18.73 0.61
N ILE A 218 10.01 -19.34 1.36
CA ILE A 218 9.28 -18.71 2.46
C ILE A 218 10.23 -18.27 3.57
N ASN A 219 11.17 -19.15 3.96
CA ASN A 219 12.15 -18.88 5.02
C ASN A 219 13.11 -17.73 4.68
N LYS A 220 13.38 -17.47 3.38
CA LYS A 220 14.19 -16.34 2.92
C LYS A 220 13.42 -15.01 2.89
N PHE A 221 12.08 -15.02 3.00
CA PHE A 221 11.29 -13.79 2.89
C PHE A 221 11.68 -12.76 3.94
N VAL A 222 11.51 -13.09 5.22
CA VAL A 222 11.67 -12.16 6.35
C VAL A 222 13.09 -11.58 6.44
N PRO A 223 14.18 -12.36 6.33
CA PRO A 223 15.55 -11.81 6.36
C PRO A 223 15.81 -10.78 5.25
N ILE A 224 15.46 -11.12 4.00
CA ILE A 224 15.64 -10.23 2.84
C ILE A 224 14.75 -8.98 2.98
N GLN A 225 13.51 -9.15 3.41
CA GLN A 225 12.55 -8.09 3.63
C GLN A 225 13.04 -7.09 4.70
N LYS A 226 13.62 -7.58 5.80
CA LYS A 226 14.29 -6.74 6.82
C LYS A 226 15.51 -6.00 6.25
N ALA A 227 16.33 -6.66 5.43
CA ALA A 227 17.47 -6.01 4.79
C ALA A 227 17.05 -4.90 3.81
N LEU A 228 15.97 -5.11 3.05
CA LEU A 228 15.37 -4.09 2.19
C LEU A 228 14.85 -2.89 3.00
N VAL A 229 14.11 -3.16 4.09
CA VAL A 229 13.62 -2.11 5.00
C VAL A 229 14.76 -1.26 5.52
N ARG A 230 15.86 -1.87 5.99
CA ARG A 230 17.07 -1.15 6.42
C ARG A 230 17.69 -0.33 5.28
N LYS A 231 17.90 -0.94 4.12
CA LYS A 231 18.59 -0.30 2.98
C LYS A 231 17.87 0.94 2.47
N PHE A 232 16.54 0.92 2.46
CA PHE A 232 15.71 2.00 1.90
C PHE A 232 15.03 2.88 2.96
N ASN A 233 15.28 2.61 4.25
CA ASN A 233 14.59 3.27 5.36
C ASN A 233 13.05 3.22 5.19
N ALA A 234 12.54 2.04 4.83
CA ALA A 234 11.12 1.80 4.57
C ALA A 234 10.36 1.44 5.86
N ASP A 235 9.04 1.31 5.78
CA ASP A 235 8.22 0.92 6.93
C ASP A 235 8.54 -0.51 7.39
N PRO A 236 8.99 -0.73 8.64
CA PRO A 236 9.27 -2.06 9.17
C PRO A 236 8.05 -2.97 9.26
N ALA A 237 6.83 -2.43 9.21
CA ALA A 237 5.61 -3.22 9.21
C ALA A 237 5.55 -4.18 8.03
N VAL A 238 6.15 -3.86 6.88
CA VAL A 238 6.06 -4.73 5.68
C VAL A 238 6.88 -6.03 5.76
N THR A 239 7.29 -6.47 6.95
CA THR A 239 8.19 -7.62 7.15
C THR A 239 7.51 -8.98 7.27
N ASN A 240 6.19 -9.04 7.40
CA ASN A 240 5.44 -10.29 7.53
C ASN A 240 4.92 -10.81 6.18
N LEU A 241 4.81 -12.14 6.04
CA LEU A 241 4.51 -12.81 4.77
C LEU A 241 3.12 -12.46 4.21
N ALA A 242 2.12 -12.36 5.08
CA ALA A 242 0.72 -12.09 4.71
C ALA A 242 0.39 -10.59 4.66
N ARG A 243 1.38 -9.70 4.53
CA ARG A 243 1.16 -8.26 4.45
C ARG A 243 0.26 -7.90 3.26
N VAL A 244 -0.76 -7.09 3.55
CA VAL A 244 -1.61 -6.49 2.52
C VAL A 244 -1.10 -5.10 2.15
N MET A 245 -1.23 -4.75 0.87
CA MET A 245 -0.75 -3.48 0.31
C MET A 245 -1.85 -2.79 -0.48
N ARG A 246 -1.82 -1.44 -0.54
CA ARG A 246 -2.77 -0.68 -1.39
C ARG A 246 -2.60 -1.04 -2.86
N VAL A 247 -3.73 -1.17 -3.55
CA VAL A 247 -3.79 -1.65 -4.93
C VAL A 247 -3.83 -0.47 -5.90
N PRO A 248 -3.02 -0.48 -6.97
CA PRO A 248 -3.12 0.55 -8.01
C PRO A 248 -4.46 0.45 -8.75
N GLY A 249 -5.00 1.60 -9.16
CA GLY A 249 -6.32 1.71 -9.79
C GLY A 249 -7.44 2.18 -8.85
N PHE A 250 -7.13 2.35 -7.56
CA PHE A 250 -8.06 2.83 -6.54
C PHE A 250 -7.52 4.09 -5.85
N PHE A 251 -8.43 4.90 -5.32
CA PHE A 251 -8.08 6.05 -4.52
C PHE A 251 -7.70 5.66 -3.09
N HIS A 252 -6.68 6.35 -2.57
CA HIS A 252 -6.37 6.44 -1.16
C HIS A 252 -7.28 7.50 -0.53
N MET A 253 -8.21 7.08 0.34
CA MET A 253 -9.35 7.90 0.79
C MET A 253 -9.15 8.58 2.15
N LYS A 254 -7.94 8.52 2.74
CA LYS A 254 -7.67 9.07 4.08
C LYS A 254 -7.99 10.55 4.24
N ASN A 255 -7.88 11.32 3.15
CA ASN A 255 -8.37 12.69 3.08
C ASN A 255 -9.43 12.76 1.96
N PRO A 256 -10.73 12.69 2.29
CA PRO A 256 -11.81 12.74 1.30
C PRO A 256 -11.81 13.99 0.43
N ASN A 257 -11.28 15.12 0.94
CA ASN A 257 -11.19 16.38 0.20
C ASN A 257 -9.97 16.42 -0.76
N SER A 258 -9.04 15.47 -0.62
CA SER A 258 -7.88 15.35 -1.51
C SER A 258 -7.50 13.87 -1.69
N PRO A 259 -8.36 13.06 -2.32
CA PRO A 259 -8.09 11.64 -2.53
C PRO A 259 -6.92 11.48 -3.51
N PHE A 260 -6.11 10.45 -3.31
CA PHE A 260 -4.93 10.21 -4.14
C PHE A 260 -5.07 8.91 -4.94
N MET A 261 -5.00 8.99 -6.28
CA MET A 261 -5.04 7.80 -7.14
C MET A 261 -3.75 7.00 -7.00
N VAL A 262 -3.82 5.81 -6.39
CA VAL A 262 -2.69 4.87 -6.35
C VAL A 262 -2.46 4.34 -7.75
N ARG A 263 -1.23 4.48 -8.27
CA ARG A 263 -0.93 4.18 -9.68
C ARG A 263 0.46 3.59 -9.86
N VAL A 264 0.60 2.69 -10.81
CA VAL A 264 1.89 2.15 -11.25
C VAL A 264 2.59 3.21 -12.10
N ILE A 265 3.77 3.65 -11.66
CA ILE A 265 4.62 4.57 -12.43
C ILE A 265 5.74 3.84 -13.16
N ARG A 266 6.00 2.58 -12.78
CA ARG A 266 6.97 1.70 -13.46
C ARG A 266 6.60 0.24 -13.31
N TRP A 267 6.62 -0.51 -14.41
CA TRP A 267 6.25 -1.93 -14.42
C TRP A 267 7.40 -2.90 -14.13
N GLY A 268 8.62 -2.40 -13.96
CA GLY A 268 9.82 -3.21 -13.75
C GLY A 268 10.19 -4.11 -14.93
N ARG A 269 11.24 -4.90 -14.76
CA ARG A 269 11.77 -5.80 -15.81
C ARG A 269 10.82 -6.96 -16.12
N LYS A 270 10.96 -7.58 -17.30
CA LYS A 270 10.08 -8.69 -17.75
C LYS A 270 10.30 -9.98 -16.94
N LYS A 271 11.56 -10.37 -16.73
CA LYS A 271 11.95 -11.59 -16.02
C LYS A 271 11.90 -11.37 -14.49
N PRO A 272 11.18 -12.20 -13.71
CA PRO A 272 11.23 -12.13 -12.24
C PRO A 272 12.62 -12.42 -11.67
N PHE A 273 12.90 -11.89 -10.48
CA PHE A 273 14.11 -12.16 -9.70
C PHE A 273 14.07 -13.52 -9.02
N SER A 274 15.23 -14.17 -8.92
CA SER A 274 15.45 -15.07 -7.78
C SER A 274 15.73 -14.23 -6.53
N GLN A 275 15.51 -14.81 -5.35
CA GLN A 275 15.87 -14.12 -4.10
C GLN A 275 17.38 -13.86 -4.01
N ASP A 276 18.21 -14.78 -4.50
CA ASP A 276 19.67 -14.64 -4.47
C ASP A 276 20.15 -13.54 -5.42
N GLU A 277 19.64 -13.48 -6.65
CA GLU A 277 19.91 -12.37 -7.59
C GLU A 277 19.53 -11.01 -6.99
N LEU A 278 18.42 -10.95 -6.25
CA LEU A 278 17.99 -9.73 -5.58
C LEU A 278 18.93 -9.35 -4.43
N VAL A 279 19.36 -10.33 -3.64
CA VAL A 279 20.31 -10.12 -2.54
C VAL A 279 21.63 -9.59 -3.07
N ASP A 280 22.20 -10.23 -4.08
CA ASP A 280 23.48 -9.86 -4.67
C ASP A 280 23.39 -8.50 -5.38
N GLY A 281 22.39 -8.33 -6.25
CA GLY A 281 22.19 -7.13 -7.05
C GLY A 281 21.91 -5.86 -6.23
N LEU A 282 21.43 -6.03 -4.98
CA LEU A 282 21.24 -4.94 -4.03
C LEU A 282 22.25 -4.94 -2.88
N SER A 283 23.21 -5.86 -2.88
CA SER A 283 24.20 -6.03 -1.80
C SER A 283 23.52 -6.07 -0.42
N LEU A 284 22.47 -6.89 -0.29
CA LEU A 284 21.73 -7.06 0.95
C LEU A 284 22.52 -7.91 1.93
N ARG A 285 22.30 -7.69 3.22
CA ARG A 285 22.79 -8.53 4.33
C ARG A 285 21.56 -9.05 5.09
N PRO A 286 20.93 -10.14 4.62
CA PRO A 286 19.69 -10.70 5.17
C PRO A 286 19.84 -11.18 6.60
#